data_AF-A0A7R9DVJ6-F1
#
_entry.id   AF-A0A7R9DVJ6-F1
#
_cell.length_a   1.000
_cell.length_b   1.000
_cell.length_c   1.000
_cell.angle_alpha   90.00
_cell.angle_beta   90.00
_cell.angle_gamma   90.00
#
_symmetry.space_group_name_H-M   'P 1'
#
loop_
_entity.id
_entity.type
_entity.pdbx_description
1 polymer ?
#
loop_
_entity_poly.entity_id
_entity_poly.type
_entity_poly.pdbx_seq_one_letter_code
_entity_poly.pdbx_strand_id
1 'polypeptide(L)'
;LPCPELGDLSDLKQLTHRDSNPTRLGLRYPDLYQLDSIDLDVVPEKKGLFLKHIEYQVSSKRFGALVRRRYNDFVALHELLLGRFPYRLIPKLPPKRVVGGE
;
A
#
# COMPACT_ATOMS: atom_id res chain seq x y z
N LEU A 1 -24.45 -27.22 25.20
CA LEU A 1 -23.09 -27.66 24.80
C LEU A 1 -22.10 -27.05 25.79
N PRO A 2 -21.08 -27.77 26.28
CA PRO A 2 -20.10 -27.20 27.18
C PRO A 2 -19.32 -26.08 26.47
N CYS A 3 -19.23 -24.92 27.10
CA CYS A 3 -18.40 -23.82 26.63
C CYS A 3 -17.00 -24.04 27.22
N PRO A 4 -15.94 -24.18 26.42
CA PRO A 4 -14.59 -24.36 26.97
C PRO A 4 -14.19 -23.11 27.75
N GLU A 5 -13.73 -23.31 28.99
CA GLU A 5 -13.12 -22.24 29.77
C GLU A 5 -11.68 -22.07 29.30
N LEU A 6 -11.32 -20.86 28.89
CA LEU A 6 -9.93 -20.50 28.73
C LEU A 6 -9.29 -20.53 30.12
N GLY A 7 -8.31 -21.40 30.32
CA GLY A 7 -7.55 -21.50 31.56
C GLY A 7 -6.74 -20.23 31.87
N ASP A 8 -5.78 -20.33 32.78
CA ASP A 8 -5.00 -19.17 33.23
C ASP A 8 -4.21 -18.52 32.06
N LEU A 9 -4.45 -17.22 31.84
CA LEU A 9 -3.83 -16.40 30.80
C LEU A 9 -2.69 -15.51 31.34
N SER A 10 -2.21 -15.76 32.56
CA SER A 10 -1.17 -14.94 33.21
C SER A 10 0.13 -14.86 32.39
N ASP A 11 0.51 -15.91 31.66
CA ASP A 11 1.68 -15.92 30.78
C ASP A 11 1.52 -14.97 29.58
N LEU A 12 0.29 -14.81 29.07
CA LEU A 12 0.00 -13.87 27.98
C LEU A 12 0.14 -12.42 28.43
N LYS A 13 -0.12 -12.10 29.71
CA LYS A 13 0.08 -10.76 30.26
C LYS A 13 1.56 -10.37 30.24
N GLN A 14 2.47 -11.32 30.42
CA GLN A 14 3.92 -11.05 30.32
C GLN A 14 4.35 -10.64 28.91
N LEU A 15 3.67 -11.14 27.87
CA LEU A 15 3.89 -10.73 26.48
C LEU A 15 3.37 -9.32 26.17
N THR A 16 2.44 -8.79 26.95
CA THR A 16 1.89 -7.43 26.76
C THR A 16 2.87 -6.32 27.17
N HIS A 17 3.93 -6.65 27.92
CA HIS A 17 5.01 -5.72 28.29
C HIS A 17 6.00 -5.42 27.15
N ARG A 18 5.77 -5.91 25.92
CA ARG A 18 6.39 -5.30 24.74
C ARG A 18 5.72 -3.95 24.48
N ASP A 19 6.20 -2.91 25.16
CA ASP A 19 5.68 -1.53 25.18
C ASP A 19 5.57 -0.84 23.81
N SER A 20 6.02 -1.47 22.73
CA SER A 20 5.87 -0.94 21.38
C SER A 20 5.05 -1.89 20.52
N ASN A 21 3.83 -1.47 20.20
CA ASN A 21 3.07 -2.07 19.12
C ASN A 21 3.92 -1.97 17.83
N PRO A 22 4.36 -3.08 17.21
CA PRO A 22 5.23 -3.06 16.02
C PRO A 22 4.56 -2.45 14.77
N THR A 23 3.27 -2.10 14.85
CA THR A 23 2.54 -1.35 13.82
C THR A 23 2.57 0.17 14.04
N ARG A 24 3.00 0.65 15.22
CA ARG A 24 3.20 2.07 15.49
C ARG A 24 4.64 2.45 15.16
N LEU A 25 4.83 3.19 14.07
CA LEU A 25 6.13 3.68 13.63
C LEU A 25 6.71 4.76 14.57
N GLY A 26 5.90 5.41 15.41
CA GLY A 26 6.34 6.50 16.28
C GLY A 26 6.74 7.77 15.53
N LEU A 27 6.48 7.83 14.21
CA LEU A 27 6.81 8.95 13.33
C LEU A 27 5.64 9.91 13.20
N ARG A 28 5.93 11.21 13.18
CA ARG A 28 4.98 12.27 12.85
C ARG A 28 5.03 12.57 11.36
N TYR A 29 4.08 13.35 10.86
CA TYR A 29 4.04 13.74 9.46
C TYR A 29 5.35 14.37 8.93
N PRO A 30 6.01 15.31 9.65
CA PRO A 30 7.29 15.85 9.20
C PRO A 30 8.39 14.78 9.06
N ASP A 31 8.41 13.80 9.97
CA ASP A 31 9.39 12.71 9.96
C ASP A 31 9.14 11.79 8.75
N LEU A 32 7.88 11.54 8.39
CA LEU A 32 7.50 10.81 7.16
C LEU A 32 7.83 11.60 5.89
N TYR A 33 7.57 12.91 5.87
CA TYR A 33 7.85 13.76 4.71
C TYR A 33 9.36 13.84 4.40
N GLN A 34 10.20 13.74 5.43
CA GLN A 34 11.65 13.62 5.27
C GLN A 34 12.10 12.28 4.66
N LEU A 35 11.29 11.22 4.77
CA LEU A 35 11.62 9.93 4.16
C LEU A 35 11.50 10.00 2.65
N ASP A 36 10.36 10.43 2.12
CA ASP A 36 10.17 10.81 0.71
C ASP A 36 8.77 11.42 0.54
N SER A 37 8.60 12.20 -0.53
CA SER A 37 7.29 12.65 -1.01
C SER A 37 7.13 12.14 -2.43
N ILE A 38 6.10 11.32 -2.64
CA ILE A 38 5.74 10.79 -3.95
C ILE A 38 4.58 11.61 -4.51
N ASP A 39 4.77 12.27 -5.65
CA ASP A 39 3.67 12.92 -6.38
C ASP A 39 3.23 12.06 -7.56
N LEU A 40 1.94 12.17 -7.89
CA LEU A 40 1.28 11.39 -8.94
C LEU A 40 0.50 12.33 -9.86
N ASP A 41 0.90 12.37 -11.13
CA ASP A 41 0.20 13.11 -12.17
C ASP A 41 -0.36 12.18 -13.24
N VAL A 42 -1.54 12.49 -13.77
CA VAL A 42 -2.12 11.76 -14.90
C VAL A 42 -1.52 12.31 -16.19
N VAL A 43 -0.91 11.44 -17.00
CA VAL A 43 -0.44 11.80 -18.34
C VAL A 43 -1.67 11.80 -19.27
N PRO A 44 -1.99 12.94 -19.92
CA PRO A 44 -3.20 13.08 -20.73
C PRO A 44 -3.16 12.23 -22.02
N GLU A 45 -1.97 11.92 -22.51
CA GLU A 45 -1.76 11.11 -23.69
C GLU A 45 -2.10 9.63 -23.42
N LYS A 46 -3.12 9.11 -24.12
CA LYS A 46 -3.40 7.68 -24.12
C LYS A 46 -2.39 6.97 -25.02
N LYS A 47 -1.60 6.06 -24.47
CA LYS A 47 -0.62 5.23 -25.21
C LYS A 47 -1.12 3.82 -25.45
N GLY A 48 -0.43 3.06 -26.30
CA GLY A 48 -0.71 1.66 -26.61
C GLY A 48 -1.17 1.45 -28.05
N LEU A 49 -0.55 0.49 -28.74
CA LEU A 49 -0.77 0.26 -30.18
C LEU A 49 -2.13 -0.42 -30.47
N PHE A 50 -2.60 -1.26 -29.55
CA PHE A 50 -3.85 -2.02 -29.69
C PHE A 50 -4.88 -1.73 -28.59
N LEU A 51 -4.42 -1.49 -27.36
CA LEU A 51 -5.26 -1.17 -26.21
C LEU A 51 -4.77 0.12 -25.59
N LYS A 52 -5.53 1.20 -25.79
CA LYS A 52 -5.18 2.51 -25.24
C LYS A 52 -5.24 2.47 -23.71
N HIS A 53 -4.16 2.87 -23.05
CA HIS A 53 -4.07 3.02 -21.59
C HIS A 53 -3.66 4.43 -21.19
N ILE A 54 -4.07 4.83 -20.00
CA ILE A 54 -3.60 6.03 -19.32
C ILE A 54 -2.32 5.69 -18.57
N GLU A 55 -1.34 6.58 -18.63
CA GLU A 55 -0.13 6.51 -17.83
C GLU A 55 -0.18 7.52 -16.68
N TYR A 56 0.45 7.16 -15.58
CA TYR A 56 0.67 8.00 -14.43
C TYR A 56 2.16 8.31 -14.38
N GLN A 57 2.49 9.57 -14.21
CA GLN A 57 3.83 10.03 -13.90
C GLN A 57 4.01 9.99 -12.39
N VAL A 58 4.96 9.18 -11.93
CA VAL A 58 5.31 9.02 -10.52
C VAL A 58 6.64 9.71 -10.30
N SER A 59 6.66 10.71 -9.43
CA SER A 59 7.87 11.45 -9.08
C SER A 59 8.25 11.21 -7.62
N SER A 60 9.53 10.96 -7.36
CA SER A 60 10.09 10.98 -6.01
C SER A 60 10.87 12.27 -5.84
N LYS A 61 10.49 13.08 -4.84
CA LYS A 61 11.21 14.33 -4.54
C LYS A 61 12.59 14.06 -3.98
N ARG A 62 12.74 13.03 -3.12
CA ARG A 62 14.02 12.73 -2.49
C ARG A 62 15.04 12.16 -3.46
N PHE A 63 14.62 11.25 -4.35
CA PHE A 63 15.53 10.55 -5.24
C PHE A 63 15.64 11.21 -6.63
N GLY A 64 14.86 12.26 -6.90
CA GLY A 64 14.82 12.91 -8.21
C GLY A 64 14.38 11.95 -9.33
N ALA A 65 13.70 10.85 -8.98
CA ALA A 65 13.32 9.82 -9.92
C ALA A 65 11.95 10.16 -10.54
N LEU A 66 11.84 9.97 -11.85
CA LEU A 66 10.61 10.17 -12.61
C LEU A 66 10.34 8.96 -13.48
N VAL A 67 9.22 8.28 -13.24
CA VAL A 67 8.84 7.09 -14.02
C VAL A 67 7.40 7.18 -14.51
N ARG A 68 7.11 6.52 -15.63
CA ARG A 68 5.76 6.36 -16.15
C ARG A 68 5.26 4.96 -15.87
N ARG A 69 4.05 4.85 -15.31
CA ARG A 69 3.42 3.58 -14.95
C ARG A 69 1.96 3.57 -15.36
N ARG A 70 1.45 2.42 -15.83
CA ARG A 70 0.01 2.24 -16.10
C ARG A 70 -0.67 1.66 -14.87
N TYR A 71 -2.01 1.73 -14.84
CA TYR A 71 -2.80 1.18 -13.71
C TYR A 71 -2.43 -0.27 -13.38
N ASN A 72 -2.23 -1.13 -14.39
CA ASN A 72 -1.87 -2.54 -14.15
C ASN A 72 -0.50 -2.73 -13.47
N ASP A 73 0.42 -1.77 -13.58
CA ASP A 73 1.70 -1.86 -12.86
C ASP A 73 1.47 -1.76 -11.35
N PHE A 74 0.51 -0.91 -10.93
CA PHE A 74 0.09 -0.81 -9.53
C PHE A 74 -0.67 -2.05 -9.06
N VAL A 75 -1.43 -2.70 -9.95
CA VAL A 75 -2.04 -4.02 -9.65
C VAL A 75 -0.97 -5.05 -9.35
N ALA A 76 0.06 -5.16 -10.20
CA ALA A 76 1.17 -6.09 -9.96
C ALA A 76 1.90 -5.79 -8.65
N LEU A 77 2.14 -4.50 -8.35
CA LEU A 77 2.72 -4.08 -7.07
C LEU A 77 1.84 -4.45 -5.88
N HIS A 78 0.53 -4.22 -5.96
CA HIS A 78 -0.42 -4.54 -4.89
C HIS A 78 -0.43 -6.05 -4.57
N GLU A 79 -0.49 -6.91 -5.59
CA GLU A 79 -0.42 -8.37 -5.41
C GLU A 79 0.90 -8.80 -4.76
N LEU A 80 2.03 -8.19 -5.17
CA LEU A 80 3.33 -8.46 -4.57
C LEU A 80 3.36 -8.03 -3.09
N LEU A 81 2.77 -6.89 -2.74
CA LEU A 81 2.69 -6.44 -1.35
C LEU A 81 1.83 -7.39 -0.49
N LEU A 82 0.67 -7.83 -1.01
CA LEU A 82 -0.20 -8.79 -0.31
C LEU A 82 0.52 -10.09 0.00
N GLY A 83 1.22 -10.65 -0.99
CA GLY A 83 1.99 -11.89 -0.82
C GLY A 83 3.20 -11.72 0.11
N ARG A 84 3.88 -10.58 0.04
CA ARG A 84 5.08 -10.31 0.85
C ARG A 84 4.76 -9.95 2.30
N PHE A 85 3.62 -9.31 2.55
CA PHE A 85 3.24 -8.77 3.85
C PHE A 85 1.83 -9.19 4.29
N PRO A 86 1.60 -10.50 4.54
CA PRO A 86 0.25 -11.07 4.75
C PRO A 86 -0.50 -10.53 5.98
N TYR A 87 0.19 -9.91 6.93
CA TYR A 87 -0.39 -9.36 8.15
C TYR A 87 -0.27 -7.83 8.24
N ARG A 88 -0.02 -7.15 7.11
CA ARG A 88 0.00 -5.69 7.04
C ARG A 88 -1.24 -5.19 6.33
N LEU A 89 -1.76 -4.05 6.80
CA LEU A 89 -2.81 -3.33 6.09
C LEU A 89 -2.21 -2.75 4.81
N ILE A 90 -2.75 -3.17 3.67
CA ILE A 90 -2.38 -2.65 2.35
C ILE A 90 -3.58 -1.88 1.80
N PRO A 91 -3.40 -0.62 1.37
CA PRO A 91 -4.50 0.17 0.82
C PRO A 91 -5.09 -0.49 -0.41
N LYS A 92 -6.43 -0.48 -0.52
CA LYS A 92 -7.12 -0.96 -1.72
C LYS A 92 -6.81 -0.04 -2.90
N LEU A 93 -6.59 -0.65 -4.05
CA LEU A 93 -6.44 0.11 -5.29
C LEU A 93 -7.77 0.77 -5.68
N PRO A 94 -7.72 1.95 -6.33
CA PRO A 94 -8.90 2.55 -6.95
C PRO A 94 -9.57 1.56 -7.91
N PRO A 95 -10.90 1.61 -8.10
CA PRO A 95 -11.57 0.72 -9.03
C PRO A 95 -11.02 0.92 -10.45
N LYS A 96 -10.72 -0.18 -11.13
CA LYS A 96 -10.24 -0.13 -12.52
C LYS A 96 -11.34 0.51 -13.38
N ARG A 97 -11.04 1.67 -13.96
CA ARG A 97 -11.94 2.28 -14.94
C ARG A 97 -11.94 1.41 -16.19
N VAL A 98 -12.94 0.55 -16.31
CA VAL A 98 -13.31 -0.05 -17.58
C VAL A 98 -13.87 1.07 -18.45
N VAL A 99 -13.08 1.52 -19.42
CA VAL A 99 -13.60 2.32 -20.54
C VAL A 99 -14.37 1.33 -21.41
N GLY A 100 -15.61 1.05 -21.02
CA GLY A 100 -16.58 0.31 -21.80
C GLY A 100 -17.40 1.28 -22.63
N GLY A 101 -17.47 0.99 -23.93
CA GLY A 101 -18.35 1.47 -24.99
C GLY A 101 -19.22 2.70 -24.72
N GLU A 102 -19.04 3.70 -25.58
CA GLU A 102 -20.22 4.32 -26.20
C GLU A 102 -20.97 3.27 -27.02
#